data_AF-A0A166NHB5-F1
#
_entry.id   AF-A0A166NHB5-F1
#
_cell.length_a   1.000
_cell.length_b   1.000
_cell.length_c   1.000
_cell.angle_alpha   90.00
_cell.angle_beta   90.00
_cell.angle_gamma   90.00
#
_symmetry.space_group_name_H-M   'P 1'
#
loop_
_entity.id
_entity.type
_entity.pdbx_description
1 polymer ?
#
loop_
_entity_poly.entity_id
_entity_poly.type
_entity_poly.pdbx_seq_one_letter_code
_entity_poly.pdbx_strand_id
1 'polypeptide(L)'
;MDIKYLINLARHNPTLFLDEYARRISDARLLDISLSTIHRSFSRAGINVKHVQKLASERDPIIRADYVRRIAQYPASCLVFLDEVSKDDRTYGRLWGRAPVGSRVEQHQPFVRKRRFSMVAGMALDEGIIAAKVIEGSFDRESFIEFLRDCLVSFSGTSYGSFC
;
A
#
# COMPACT_ATOMS: atom_id res chain seq x y z
N MET A 1 -25.36 -30.40 -0.85
CA MET A 1 -24.03 -29.79 -1.07
C MET A 1 -23.10 -30.25 0.04
N ASP A 2 -21.90 -30.74 -0.29
CA ASP A 2 -20.85 -30.98 0.72
C ASP A 2 -20.27 -29.64 1.18
N ILE A 3 -20.89 -29.09 2.23
CA ILE A 3 -20.53 -27.80 2.82
C ILE A 3 -19.09 -27.83 3.36
N LYS A 4 -18.58 -29.01 3.78
CA LYS A 4 -17.21 -29.14 4.31
C LYS A 4 -16.18 -28.89 3.20
N TYR A 5 -16.44 -29.38 1.99
CA TYR A 5 -15.59 -29.11 0.83
C TYR A 5 -15.56 -27.63 0.48
N LEU A 6 -16.72 -26.97 0.41
CA LEU A 6 -16.82 -25.53 0.10
C LEU A 6 -16.07 -24.67 1.14
N ILE A 7 -16.23 -24.98 2.42
CA ILE A 7 -15.52 -24.27 3.50
C ILE A 7 -14.00 -24.49 3.42
N ASN A 8 -13.55 -25.72 3.17
CA ASN A 8 -12.12 -25.99 3.01
C ASN A 8 -11.53 -25.29 1.78
N LEU A 9 -12.27 -25.23 0.67
CA LEU A 9 -11.85 -24.50 -0.52
C LEU A 9 -11.70 -22.99 -0.23
N ALA A 10 -12.61 -22.42 0.55
CA ALA A 10 -12.53 -21.01 0.97
C ALA A 10 -11.37 -20.71 1.92
N ARG A 11 -10.98 -21.66 2.77
CA ARG A 11 -9.80 -21.48 3.64
C ARG A 11 -8.49 -21.42 2.86
N HIS A 12 -8.34 -22.23 1.82
CA HIS A 12 -7.10 -22.31 1.04
C HIS A 12 -7.05 -21.27 -0.08
N ASN A 13 -8.20 -20.78 -0.55
CA ASN A 13 -8.29 -19.75 -1.58
C ASN A 13 -9.35 -18.73 -1.18
N PRO A 14 -9.08 -17.87 -0.17
CA PRO A 14 -10.07 -16.97 0.43
C PRO A 14 -10.47 -15.78 -0.45
N THR A 15 -9.79 -15.60 -1.59
CA THR A 15 -9.98 -14.47 -2.50
C THR A 15 -10.78 -14.82 -3.75
N LEU A 16 -11.27 -16.06 -3.87
CA LEU A 16 -12.08 -16.46 -5.02
C LEU A 16 -13.45 -15.79 -5.00
N PHE A 17 -13.95 -15.48 -6.19
CA PHE A 17 -15.32 -15.07 -6.36
C PHE A 17 -16.29 -16.26 -6.24
N LEU A 18 -17.57 -15.98 -5.98
CA LEU A 18 -18.60 -17.01 -5.82
C LEU A 18 -18.74 -17.91 -7.06
N ASP A 19 -18.57 -17.36 -8.25
CA ASP A 19 -18.60 -18.09 -9.52
C ASP A 19 -17.35 -18.94 -9.74
N GLU A 20 -16.20 -18.52 -9.21
CA GLU A 20 -15.00 -19.36 -9.20
C GLU A 20 -15.13 -20.53 -8.22
N TYR A 21 -15.75 -20.31 -7.05
CA TYR A 21 -16.14 -21.42 -6.17
C TYR A 21 -17.13 -22.36 -6.85
N ALA A 22 -18.12 -21.82 -7.58
CA ALA A 22 -19.09 -22.62 -8.34
C ALA A 22 -18.39 -23.47 -9.40
N ARG A 23 -17.51 -22.86 -10.20
CA ARG A 23 -16.74 -23.53 -11.25
C ARG A 23 -15.87 -24.64 -10.68
N ARG A 24 -15.11 -24.36 -9.60
CA ARG A 24 -14.27 -25.38 -8.94
C ARG A 24 -15.08 -26.53 -8.35
N ILE A 25 -16.28 -26.27 -7.83
CA ILE A 25 -17.16 -27.34 -7.36
C ILE A 25 -17.71 -28.15 -8.52
N SER A 26 -18.12 -27.49 -9.61
CA SER A 26 -18.56 -28.16 -10.83
C SER A 26 -17.46 -29.05 -11.40
N ASP A 27 -16.23 -28.56 -11.50
CA ASP A 27 -15.09 -29.33 -12.04
C ASP A 27 -14.70 -30.51 -11.12
N ALA A 28 -14.68 -30.28 -9.80
CA ALA A 28 -14.23 -31.31 -8.85
C ALA A 28 -15.31 -32.33 -8.46
N ARG A 29 -16.59 -31.98 -8.59
CA ARG A 29 -17.72 -32.79 -8.10
C ARG A 29 -18.81 -33.02 -9.13
N LEU A 30 -18.71 -32.46 -10.34
CA LEU A 30 -19.73 -32.52 -11.39
C LEU A 30 -21.10 -32.01 -10.91
N LEU A 31 -21.08 -31.02 -10.01
CA LEU A 31 -22.27 -30.41 -9.44
C LEU A 31 -22.37 -28.96 -9.89
N ASP A 32 -23.43 -28.67 -10.64
CA ASP A 32 -23.79 -27.29 -10.97
C ASP A 32 -24.55 -26.67 -9.79
N ILE A 33 -23.95 -25.65 -9.18
CA ILE A 33 -24.50 -24.99 -7.98
C ILE A 33 -24.67 -23.52 -8.26
N SER A 34 -25.89 -23.03 -8.03
CA SER A 34 -26.19 -21.60 -8.14
C SER A 34 -25.40 -20.77 -7.14
N LEU A 35 -24.96 -19.58 -7.57
CA LEU A 35 -24.24 -18.62 -6.73
C LEU A 35 -24.99 -18.31 -5.43
N SER A 36 -26.32 -18.18 -5.50
CA SER A 36 -27.18 -17.94 -4.33
C SER A 36 -27.08 -19.07 -3.30
N THR A 37 -26.88 -20.31 -3.75
CA THR A 37 -26.70 -21.46 -2.85
C THR A 37 -25.33 -21.41 -2.18
N ILE A 38 -24.27 -21.06 -2.91
CA ILE A 38 -22.92 -20.87 -2.36
C ILE A 38 -22.90 -19.73 -1.35
N HIS A 39 -23.50 -18.58 -1.71
CA HIS A 39 -23.62 -17.42 -0.83
C HIS A 39 -24.34 -17.78 0.47
N ARG A 40 -25.54 -18.39 0.39
CA ARG A 40 -26.29 -18.83 1.59
C ARG A 40 -25.50 -19.83 2.43
N SER A 41 -24.78 -20.75 1.79
CA SER A 41 -23.91 -21.71 2.50
C SER A 41 -22.77 -21.03 3.24
N PHE A 42 -22.11 -20.03 2.63
CA PHE A 42 -21.09 -19.23 3.31
C PHE A 42 -21.66 -18.42 4.46
N SER A 43 -22.80 -17.74 4.27
CA SER A 43 -23.46 -16.99 5.34
C SER A 43 -23.84 -17.89 6.51
N ARG A 44 -24.40 -19.08 6.23
CA ARG A 44 -24.75 -20.07 7.27
C ARG A 44 -23.53 -20.64 7.99
N ALA A 45 -22.38 -20.66 7.33
CA ALA A 45 -21.10 -21.08 7.91
C ALA A 45 -20.34 -19.93 8.60
N GLY A 46 -20.89 -18.70 8.64
CA GLY A 46 -20.24 -17.54 9.25
C GLY A 46 -19.09 -16.94 8.43
N ILE A 47 -19.01 -17.23 7.13
CA ILE A 47 -17.98 -16.71 6.22
C ILE A 47 -18.52 -15.46 5.51
N ASN A 48 -17.85 -14.33 5.70
CA ASN A 48 -18.21 -13.02 5.14
C ASN A 48 -17.07 -12.42 4.32
N VAL A 49 -17.41 -11.51 3.40
CA VAL A 49 -16.43 -10.73 2.62
C VAL A 49 -15.74 -9.72 3.53
N LYS A 50 -14.40 -9.74 3.54
CA LYS A 50 -13.55 -8.78 4.27
C LYS A 50 -12.58 -8.10 3.31
N HIS A 51 -12.18 -6.88 3.62
CA HIS A 51 -11.14 -6.18 2.86
C HIS A 51 -9.81 -6.94 2.99
N VAL A 52 -9.24 -7.35 1.86
CA VAL A 52 -7.98 -8.10 1.83
C VAL A 52 -6.84 -7.13 2.20
N GLN A 53 -6.15 -7.40 3.30
CA GLN A 53 -4.94 -6.66 3.66
C GLN A 53 -3.78 -7.18 2.81
N LYS A 54 -3.37 -6.39 1.82
CA LYS A 54 -2.18 -6.67 1.03
C LYS A 54 -0.95 -6.38 1.89
N LEU A 55 -0.38 -7.42 2.48
CA LEU A 55 0.87 -7.34 3.23
C LEU A 55 2.03 -7.60 2.27
N ALA A 56 3.11 -6.81 2.39
CA ALA A 56 4.34 -7.10 1.66
C ALA A 56 4.87 -8.48 2.10
N SER A 57 5.17 -9.35 1.14
CA SER A 57 5.72 -10.69 1.40
C SER A 57 7.08 -10.64 2.10
N GLU A 58 7.81 -9.55 1.93
CA GLU A 58 9.11 -9.26 2.58
C GLU A 58 8.98 -8.90 4.06
N ARG A 59 7.75 -8.77 4.59
CA ARG A 59 7.51 -8.39 5.98
C ARG A 59 7.93 -9.50 6.94
N ASP A 60 9.11 -9.36 7.52
CA ASP A 60 9.60 -10.24 8.58
C ASP A 60 9.25 -9.68 9.97
N PRO A 61 8.45 -10.40 10.80
CA PRO A 61 8.10 -9.94 12.14
C PRO A 61 9.30 -9.85 13.09
N ILE A 62 10.33 -10.69 12.90
CA ILE A 62 11.55 -10.69 13.73
C ILE A 62 12.37 -9.44 13.44
N ILE A 63 12.62 -9.12 12.16
CA ILE A 63 13.36 -7.90 11.78
C ILE A 63 12.62 -6.65 12.25
N ARG A 64 11.29 -6.64 12.19
CA ARG A 64 10.49 -5.52 12.72
C ARG A 64 10.59 -5.39 14.23
N ALA A 65 10.50 -6.48 14.98
CA ALA A 65 10.63 -6.46 16.43
C ALA A 65 12.03 -5.98 16.85
N ASP A 66 13.06 -6.44 16.15
CA ASP A 66 14.44 -6.01 16.36
C ASP A 66 14.65 -4.52 16.04
N TYR A 67 14.07 -4.02 14.93
CA TYR A 67 14.04 -2.59 14.64
C TYR A 67 13.37 -1.78 15.74
N VAL A 68 12.18 -2.19 16.20
CA VAL A 68 11.45 -1.52 17.29
C VAL A 68 12.28 -1.51 18.58
N ARG A 69 12.91 -2.63 18.93
CA ARG A 69 13.80 -2.72 20.10
C ARG A 69 14.98 -1.74 20.00
N ARG A 70 15.60 -1.61 18.83
CA ARG A 70 16.71 -0.67 18.62
C ARG A 70 16.27 0.78 18.71
N ILE A 71 15.19 1.14 18.01
CA ILE A 71 14.76 2.54 17.93
C ILE A 71 14.15 3.03 19.26
N ALA A 72 13.55 2.14 20.04
CA ALA A 72 12.98 2.46 21.36
C ALA A 72 14.01 2.91 22.41
N GLN A 73 15.31 2.80 22.12
CA GLN A 73 16.37 3.31 23.00
C GLN A 73 16.52 4.83 22.92
N TYR A 74 15.96 5.46 21.88
CA TYR A 74 16.03 6.90 21.67
C TYR A 74 14.69 7.56 22.04
N PRO A 75 14.70 8.71 22.75
CA PRO A 75 13.51 9.53 22.88
C PRO A 75 12.96 9.90 21.51
N ALA A 76 11.64 9.97 21.39
CA ALA A 76 10.99 10.29 20.12
C ALA A 76 11.39 11.68 19.58
N SER A 77 11.70 12.63 20.47
CA SER A 77 12.20 13.97 20.12
C SER A 77 13.60 13.96 19.48
N CYS A 78 14.37 12.87 19.63
CA CYS A 78 15.66 12.71 18.98
C CYS A 78 15.56 12.05 17.59
N LEU A 79 14.36 11.70 17.15
CA LEU A 79 14.14 11.00 15.89
C LEU A 79 13.65 11.96 14.81
N VAL A 80 14.30 11.89 13.65
CA VAL A 80 13.85 12.56 12.43
C VAL A 80 13.48 11.49 11.40
N PHE A 81 12.25 11.52 10.93
CA PHE A 81 11.73 10.59 9.93
C PHE A 81 11.84 11.19 8.54
N LEU A 82 12.40 10.41 7.61
CA LEU A 82 12.53 10.79 6.21
C LEU A 82 11.58 9.96 5.36
N ASP A 83 10.88 10.60 4.43
CA ASP A 83 10.09 9.89 3.42
C ASP A 83 10.13 10.61 2.07
N GLU A 84 9.96 9.84 0.99
CA GLU A 84 9.88 10.35 -0.38
C GLU A 84 8.44 10.23 -0.91
N VAL A 85 7.89 11.36 -1.36
CA VAL A 85 6.63 11.43 -2.08
C VAL A 85 6.91 11.89 -3.51
N SER A 86 6.26 11.25 -4.49
CA SER A 86 6.37 11.70 -5.88
C SER A 86 5.01 12.07 -6.46
N LYS A 87 4.97 13.24 -7.09
CA LYS A 87 3.83 13.75 -7.84
C LYS A 87 4.18 13.72 -9.32
N ASP A 88 3.52 12.82 -10.03
CA ASP A 88 3.52 12.80 -11.48
C ASP A 88 2.49 13.82 -11.97
N ASP A 89 2.88 14.75 -12.84
CA ASP A 89 1.98 15.75 -13.43
C ASP A 89 1.14 15.13 -14.54
N ARG A 90 0.52 13.99 -14.25
CA ARG A 90 -0.44 13.38 -15.15
C ARG A 90 -1.52 14.42 -15.41
N THR A 91 -1.84 14.63 -16.69
CA THR A 91 -3.11 15.26 -17.07
C THR A 91 -4.19 14.58 -16.25
N TYR A 92 -4.86 15.31 -15.36
CA TYR A 92 -5.85 14.74 -14.45
C TYR A 92 -6.91 14.03 -15.29
N GLY A 93 -6.77 12.71 -15.37
CA GLY A 93 -7.83 11.86 -15.86
C GLY A 93 -9.00 11.96 -14.92
N ARG A 94 -10.22 12.02 -15.45
CA ARG A 94 -11.40 11.87 -14.61
C ARG A 94 -11.32 10.51 -13.93
N LEU A 95 -11.32 10.48 -12.60
CA LEU A 95 -11.23 9.25 -11.79
C LEU A 95 -12.49 8.37 -11.88
N TRP A 96 -13.57 8.93 -12.41
CA TRP A 96 -14.89 8.30 -12.45
C TRP A 96 -15.51 8.47 -13.84
N GLY A 97 -16.12 7.40 -14.35
CA GLY A 97 -16.86 7.37 -15.62
C GLY A 97 -17.99 6.33 -15.56
N ARG A 98 -18.89 6.33 -16.55
CA ARG A 98 -20.05 5.41 -16.62
C ARG A 98 -20.01 4.57 -17.90
N ALA A 99 -20.25 3.28 -17.78
CA ALA A 99 -20.40 2.32 -18.88
C ALA A 99 -21.34 1.16 -18.45
N PRO A 100 -21.93 0.39 -19.39
CA PRO A 100 -22.66 -0.83 -19.09
C PRO A 100 -21.83 -1.79 -18.23
N VAL A 101 -22.49 -2.63 -17.41
CA VAL A 101 -21.78 -3.65 -16.63
C VAL A 101 -21.02 -4.55 -17.61
N GLY A 102 -19.69 -4.54 -17.53
CA GLY A 102 -18.82 -5.30 -18.43
C GLY A 102 -18.20 -4.52 -19.59
N SER A 103 -18.47 -3.23 -19.74
CA SER A 103 -17.76 -2.37 -20.71
C SER A 103 -16.77 -1.47 -19.98
N ARG A 104 -15.54 -1.37 -20.50
CA ARG A 104 -14.55 -0.42 -19.95
C ARG A 104 -14.92 0.99 -20.37
N VAL A 105 -14.84 1.94 -19.43
CA VAL A 105 -14.75 3.36 -19.81
C VAL A 105 -13.31 3.58 -20.27
N GLU A 106 -13.11 3.53 -21.57
CA GLU A 106 -11.81 3.78 -22.17
C GLU A 106 -11.71 5.27 -22.49
N GLN A 107 -10.81 5.95 -21.81
CA GLN A 107 -10.45 7.32 -22.16
C GLN A 107 -9.03 7.29 -22.72
N HIS A 108 -8.93 7.44 -24.04
CA HIS A 108 -7.66 7.70 -24.69
C HIS A 108 -7.22 9.12 -24.34
N GLN A 109 -6.38 9.24 -23.32
CA GLN A 109 -5.64 10.46 -23.06
C GLN A 109 -4.23 10.29 -23.59
N PRO A 110 -3.61 11.36 -24.12
CA PRO A 110 -2.19 11.30 -24.38
C PRO A 110 -1.50 11.00 -23.04
N PHE A 111 -0.75 9.89 -22.98
CA PHE A 111 0.21 9.63 -21.90
C PHE A 111 1.38 10.58 -22.07
N VAL A 112 1.10 11.89 -21.97
CA VAL A 112 2.15 12.88 -21.83
C VAL A 112 2.68 12.62 -20.43
N ARG A 113 3.81 11.91 -20.35
CA ARG A 113 4.67 11.98 -19.18
C ARG A 113 5.12 13.43 -19.11
N LYS A 114 4.33 14.25 -18.43
CA LYS A 114 4.78 15.58 -18.03
C LYS A 114 5.86 15.39 -16.96
N ARG A 115 6.42 16.51 -16.53
CA ARG A 115 7.48 16.56 -15.53
C ARG A 115 6.98 15.86 -14.26
N ARG A 116 7.70 14.81 -13.83
CA ARG A 116 7.50 14.19 -12.53
C ARG A 116 8.30 14.99 -11.52
N PHE A 117 7.71 15.27 -10.36
CA PHE A 117 8.45 15.83 -9.24
C PHE A 117 8.49 14.80 -8.12
N SER A 118 9.67 14.59 -7.56
CA SER A 118 9.85 13.87 -6.30
C SER A 118 10.21 14.88 -5.23
N MET A 119 9.65 14.69 -4.04
CA MET A 119 9.97 15.47 -2.85
C MET A 119 10.39 14.50 -1.75
N VAL A 120 11.55 14.77 -1.14
CA VAL A 120 11.95 14.15 0.11
C VAL A 120 11.74 15.17 1.23
N ALA A 121 11.21 14.73 2.36
CA ALA A 121 11.02 15.57 3.53
C ALA A 121 11.52 14.87 4.79
N GLY A 122 12.10 15.64 5.70
CA GLY A 122 12.45 15.23 7.05
C GLY A 122 11.53 15.87 8.07
N MET A 123 10.99 15.05 8.96
CA MET A 123 10.03 15.45 9.97
C MET A 123 10.52 15.08 11.38
N ALA A 124 10.54 16.08 12.26
CA ALA A 124 10.79 15.92 13.69
C ALA A 124 9.47 15.99 14.46
N LEU A 125 9.46 15.43 15.68
CA LEU A 125 8.26 15.34 16.50
C LEU A 125 7.69 16.71 16.88
N ASP A 126 8.57 17.64 17.28
CA ASP A 126 8.15 18.91 17.90
C ASP A 126 8.07 20.04 16.85
N GLU A 127 8.92 20.02 15.83
CA GLU A 127 9.02 21.07 14.81
C GLU A 127 8.25 20.77 13.51
N GLY A 128 7.77 19.53 13.33
CA GLY A 128 7.16 19.09 12.08
C GLY A 128 8.20 18.96 10.96
N ILE A 129 7.91 19.47 9.76
CA ILE A 129 8.84 19.37 8.62
C ILE A 129 10.01 20.33 8.82
N ILE A 130 11.20 19.79 9.05
CA ILE A 130 12.43 20.56 9.30
C ILE A 130 13.29 20.73 8.04
N ALA A 131 13.12 19.86 7.04
CA ALA A 131 13.81 19.95 5.76
C ALA A 131 12.96 19.35 4.65
N ALA A 132 13.00 19.94 3.47
CA ALA A 132 12.39 19.37 2.28
C ALA A 132 13.19 19.75 1.03
N LYS A 133 13.28 18.83 0.08
CA LYS A 133 13.85 19.09 -1.25
C LYS A 133 12.96 18.52 -2.32
N VAL A 134 12.66 19.32 -3.32
CA VAL A 134 11.90 18.91 -4.51
C VAL A 134 12.86 18.88 -5.69
N ILE A 135 12.84 17.78 -6.43
CA ILE A 135 13.57 17.65 -7.69
C ILE A 135 12.61 17.23 -8.79
N GLU A 136 12.94 17.61 -10.02
CA GLU A 136 12.32 17.00 -11.18
C GLU A 136 12.94 15.62 -11.43
N GLY A 137 12.11 14.61 -11.66
CA GLY A 137 12.53 13.23 -11.85
C GLY A 137 12.35 12.39 -10.59
N SER A 138 13.39 11.64 -10.22
CA SER A 138 13.40 10.74 -9.06
C SER A 138 14.71 10.93 -8.32
N PHE A 139 14.72 10.70 -7.01
CA PHE A 139 15.95 10.78 -6.24
C PHE A 139 16.86 9.62 -6.63
N ASP A 140 18.12 9.96 -6.84
CA ASP A 140 19.22 9.01 -6.89
C ASP A 140 20.05 9.14 -5.60
N ARG A 141 21.10 8.32 -5.52
CA ARG A 141 21.99 8.33 -4.35
C ARG A 141 22.63 9.70 -4.13
N GLU A 142 23.04 10.39 -5.18
CA GLU A 142 23.78 11.66 -5.06
C GLU A 142 22.87 12.79 -4.57
N SER A 143 21.72 12.97 -5.23
CA SER A 143 20.71 13.96 -4.86
C SER A 143 20.14 13.73 -3.45
N PHE A 144 20.04 12.47 -3.00
CA PHE A 144 19.63 12.15 -1.63
C PHE A 144 20.72 12.48 -0.60
N ILE A 145 21.98 12.17 -0.89
CA ILE A 145 23.11 12.54 0.00
C ILE A 145 23.26 14.06 0.09
N GLU A 146 23.06 14.77 -1.02
CA GLU A 146 23.02 16.23 -1.07
C GLU A 146 21.89 16.77 -0.16
N PHE A 147 20.68 16.19 -0.24
CA PHE A 147 19.59 16.55 0.67
C PHE A 147 19.98 16.36 2.15
N LEU A 148 20.60 15.23 2.50
CA LEU A 148 21.01 14.97 3.88
C LEU A 148 22.01 16.01 4.37
N ARG A 149 23.03 16.33 3.56
CA ARG A 149 24.09 17.27 3.94
C ARG A 149 23.58 18.71 3.98
N ASP A 150 22.95 19.14 2.90
CA ASP A 150 22.75 20.55 2.62
C ASP A 150 21.38 21.04 3.09
N CYS A 151 20.40 20.15 3.25
CA CYS A 151 19.08 20.51 3.76
C CYS A 151 18.86 20.02 5.20
N LEU A 152 19.15 18.74 5.49
CA LEU A 152 18.78 18.15 6.78
C LEU A 152 19.77 18.50 7.90
N VAL A 153 21.05 18.17 7.71
CA VAL A 153 22.09 18.36 8.75
C VAL A 153 22.40 19.85 8.92
N SER A 154 22.48 20.60 7.82
CA SER A 154 22.75 22.05 7.88
C SER A 154 21.68 22.82 8.66
N PHE A 155 20.42 22.39 8.64
CA PHE A 155 19.36 22.98 9.47
C PHE A 155 19.55 22.67 10.96
N SER A 156 19.93 21.44 11.31
CA SER A 156 20.22 21.05 12.69
C SER A 156 21.44 21.77 13.32
N GLY A 157 22.30 22.38 12.52
CA GLY A 157 23.47 23.11 13.02
C GLY A 157 23.19 24.51 13.58
N THR A 158 22.00 25.07 13.35
CA THR A 158 21.72 26.49 13.68
C THR A 158 20.92 26.66 14.97
N SER A 159 20.40 25.57 15.55
CA SER A 159 19.50 25.61 16.73
C SER A 159 19.95 24.72 17.89
N TYR A 160 20.84 23.74 17.69
CA TYR A 160 21.29 22.85 18.76
C TYR A 160 22.60 23.35 19.39
N GLY A 161 22.50 24.52 20.05
CA GLY A 161 23.37 24.84 21.16
C GLY A 161 22.97 23.97 22.35
N SER A 162 23.87 23.06 22.75
CA SER A 162 23.88 22.37 24.04
C SER A 162 22.75 21.39 24.31
N PHE A 163 22.85 20.14 23.83
CA PHE A 163 22.47 18.94 24.61
C PHE A 163 23.14 17.69 24.02
N CYS A 164 24.33 17.40 24.54
CA CYS A 164 24.91 16.09 24.83
C CYS A 164 26.00 16.32 25.87
#